data_AF-A0A7S4JYA7-F1
#
_entry.id   AF-A0A7S4JYA7-F1
#
_cell.length_a   1.000
_cell.length_b   1.000
_cell.length_c   1.000
_cell.angle_alpha   90.00
_cell.angle_beta   90.00
_cell.angle_gamma   90.00
#
_symmetry.space_group_name_H-M   'P 1'
#
loop_
_entity.id
_entity.type
_entity.pdbx_description
1 polymer ?
#
loop_
_entity_poly.entity_id
_entity_poly.type
_entity_poly.pdbx_seq_one_letter_code
_entity_poly.pdbx_strand_id
1 'polypeptide(L)'
;RRRKRSAPASIRVPSIPTPTSPPPPPSAATAAVASASAAASSVSASASMICPPASFAPASYAPAPALCFVCRRKFPDLRALRKHESKSELHRANAAKLRRNNKKAYDDDDDGDGDDDRHQREKEEEGARGAARSALEKQQRRLELERQRRENNEKAALLERGRGRSDGDEAFVFGGGA
;
A
#
# COMPACT_ATOMS: atom_id res chain seq x y z
N ARG A 1 26.99 9.81 35.02
CA ARG A 1 25.90 8.82 35.25
C ARG A 1 25.78 7.91 34.02
N ARG A 2 26.35 6.71 34.09
CA ARG A 2 26.59 5.79 32.97
C ARG A 2 25.37 4.85 32.83
N ARG A 3 24.55 5.01 31.79
CA ARG A 3 23.36 4.17 31.58
C ARG A 3 23.79 2.81 31.03
N LYS A 4 23.55 1.75 31.81
CA LYS A 4 23.72 0.34 31.45
C LYS A 4 22.86 0.04 30.22
N ARG A 5 23.48 -0.44 29.14
CA ARG A 5 22.80 -0.96 27.96
C ARG A 5 22.33 -2.38 28.27
N SER A 6 21.03 -2.59 28.30
CA SER A 6 20.41 -3.91 28.43
C SER A 6 20.51 -4.65 27.09
N ALA A 7 20.90 -5.93 27.12
CA ALA A 7 21.04 -6.78 25.96
C ALA A 7 19.67 -7.09 25.30
N PRO A 8 19.60 -7.31 23.97
CA PRO A 8 18.38 -7.68 23.29
C PRO A 8 17.97 -9.12 23.62
N ALA A 9 16.66 -9.31 23.86
CA ALA A 9 16.06 -10.62 24.12
C ALA A 9 16.23 -11.54 22.91
N SER A 10 16.72 -12.75 23.19
CA SER A 10 16.92 -13.82 22.21
C SER A 10 15.56 -14.33 21.72
N ILE A 11 15.19 -13.98 20.49
CA ILE A 11 13.97 -14.44 19.84
C ILE A 11 14.13 -15.94 19.55
N ARG A 12 13.43 -16.77 20.32
CA ARG A 12 13.29 -18.20 20.03
C ARG A 12 12.40 -18.36 18.80
N VAL A 13 12.99 -18.79 17.69
CA VAL A 13 12.28 -19.21 16.50
C VAL A 13 11.47 -20.48 16.83
N PRO A 14 10.15 -20.51 16.65
CA PRO A 14 9.37 -21.73 16.83
C PRO A 14 9.72 -22.74 15.73
N SER A 15 10.06 -23.97 16.14
CA SER A 15 10.27 -25.09 15.23
C SER A 15 9.01 -25.38 14.42
N ILE A 16 9.10 -25.18 13.11
CA ILE A 16 8.05 -25.53 12.16
C ILE A 16 8.06 -27.07 12.01
N PRO A 17 6.92 -27.76 12.21
CA PRO A 17 6.83 -29.20 11.93
C PRO A 17 7.01 -29.44 10.43
N THR A 18 7.91 -30.35 10.08
CA THR A 18 8.16 -30.76 8.71
C THR A 18 6.94 -31.47 8.11
N PRO A 19 6.57 -31.18 6.84
CA PRO A 19 5.48 -31.85 6.17
C PRO A 19 5.80 -33.34 5.97
N THR A 20 4.89 -34.19 6.45
CA THR A 20 4.93 -35.63 6.29
C THR A 20 4.73 -35.98 4.81
N SER A 21 5.68 -36.72 4.24
CA SER A 21 5.66 -37.20 2.85
C SER A 21 4.37 -37.98 2.55
N PRO A 22 3.69 -37.74 1.40
CA PRO A 22 2.55 -38.55 0.99
C PRO A 22 3.00 -39.99 0.62
N PRO A 23 2.12 -41.00 0.81
CA PRO A 23 2.39 -42.38 0.41
C PRO A 23 2.45 -42.53 -1.13
N PRO A 24 3.24 -43.47 -1.65
CA PRO A 24 3.34 -43.72 -3.08
C PRO A 24 2.03 -44.28 -3.65
N PRO A 25 1.69 -43.97 -4.92
CA PRO A 25 0.52 -44.54 -5.58
C PRO A 25 0.71 -46.05 -5.83
N PRO A 26 -0.36 -46.85 -5.81
CA PRO A 26 -0.29 -48.24 -6.23
C PRO A 26 0.03 -48.32 -7.73
N SER A 27 1.12 -49.01 -8.06
CA SER A 27 1.43 -49.47 -9.41
C SER A 27 0.29 -50.34 -9.94
N ALA A 28 -0.51 -49.78 -10.86
CA ALA A 28 -1.42 -50.54 -11.69
C ALA A 28 -1.00 -50.39 -13.16
N ALA A 29 -0.57 -51.52 -13.71
CA ALA A 29 -0.11 -51.68 -15.07
C ALA A 29 -1.27 -51.70 -16.09
N THR A 30 -0.91 -51.34 -17.32
CA THR A 30 -1.45 -51.80 -18.62
C THR A 30 -2.88 -51.43 -19.05
N ALA A 31 -2.99 -50.56 -20.08
CA ALA A 31 -3.44 -50.87 -21.45
C ALA A 31 -3.48 -49.54 -22.25
N ALA A 32 -2.71 -49.36 -23.34
CA ALA A 32 -3.15 -49.50 -24.74
C ALA A 32 -4.51 -48.80 -25.01
N VAL A 33 -4.71 -47.92 -25.99
CA VAL A 33 -4.33 -48.01 -27.41
C VAL A 33 -4.45 -46.62 -28.08
N ALA A 34 -3.73 -46.46 -29.18
CA ALA A 34 -3.69 -45.34 -30.11
C ALA A 34 -5.05 -44.96 -30.74
N SER A 35 -5.17 -43.72 -31.22
CA SER A 35 -5.29 -43.45 -32.68
C SER A 35 -5.34 -41.96 -33.00
N ALA A 36 -4.42 -41.57 -33.86
CA ALA A 36 -4.41 -40.33 -34.62
C ALA A 36 -5.39 -40.42 -35.80
N SER A 37 -5.97 -39.28 -36.18
CA SER A 37 -6.44 -38.96 -37.54
C SER A 37 -6.65 -37.43 -37.55
N ALA A 38 -5.74 -36.61 -38.07
CA ALA A 38 -5.29 -36.43 -39.45
C ALA A 38 -6.31 -35.73 -40.37
N ALA A 39 -5.88 -34.58 -40.90
CA ALA A 39 -6.25 -33.94 -42.16
C ALA A 39 -7.71 -33.46 -42.34
N ALA A 40 -8.04 -32.55 -43.23
CA ALA A 40 -7.42 -31.39 -43.86
C ALA A 40 -8.53 -30.80 -44.76
N SER A 41 -8.43 -29.51 -45.07
CA SER A 41 -8.93 -28.88 -46.30
C SER A 41 -10.44 -28.84 -46.60
N SER A 42 -10.96 -27.63 -46.77
CA SER A 42 -11.17 -27.11 -48.14
C SER A 42 -11.70 -25.68 -48.12
N VAL A 43 -10.92 -24.82 -48.77
CA VAL A 43 -11.37 -23.55 -49.35
C VAL A 43 -12.34 -23.84 -50.49
N SER A 44 -13.43 -23.08 -50.58
CA SER A 44 -14.18 -22.95 -51.83
C SER A 44 -14.60 -21.51 -52.04
N ALA A 45 -14.18 -21.03 -53.21
CA ALA A 45 -14.30 -19.68 -53.70
C ALA A 45 -15.73 -19.37 -54.19
N SER A 46 -16.07 -18.10 -54.02
CA SER A 46 -16.91 -17.23 -54.85
C SER A 46 -17.79 -17.85 -55.94
N ALA A 47 -19.10 -17.77 -55.73
CA ALA A 47 -20.09 -17.63 -56.79
C ALA A 47 -21.07 -16.50 -56.42
N SER A 48 -20.92 -15.35 -57.08
CA SER A 48 -21.90 -14.27 -57.06
C SER A 48 -23.13 -14.71 -57.83
N MET A 49 -24.10 -15.30 -57.14
CA MET A 49 -25.44 -15.56 -57.65
C MET A 49 -26.39 -14.53 -57.06
N ILE A 50 -27.06 -13.81 -57.95
CA ILE A 50 -28.09 -12.81 -57.67
C ILE A 50 -29.16 -13.44 -56.79
N CYS A 51 -29.25 -12.96 -55.55
CA CYS A 51 -30.17 -13.45 -54.54
C CYS A 51 -31.57 -12.87 -54.81
N PRO A 52 -32.63 -13.68 -55.02
CA PRO A 52 -33.99 -13.18 -54.99
C PRO A 52 -34.29 -12.61 -53.59
N PRO A 53 -35.14 -11.57 -53.46
CA PRO A 53 -35.45 -10.97 -52.17
C PRO A 53 -35.98 -12.05 -51.23
N ALA A 54 -35.16 -12.37 -50.22
CA ALA A 54 -35.46 -13.38 -49.22
C ALA A 54 -36.75 -12.97 -48.51
N SER A 55 -37.83 -13.68 -48.81
CA SER A 55 -39.07 -13.60 -48.04
C SER A 55 -38.69 -13.99 -46.61
N PHE A 56 -38.80 -13.03 -45.68
CA PHE A 56 -38.51 -13.21 -44.26
C PHE A 56 -39.54 -14.19 -43.68
N ALA A 57 -39.32 -15.49 -43.91
CA ALA A 57 -39.97 -16.51 -43.12
C ALA A 57 -39.55 -16.27 -41.66
N PRO A 58 -40.51 -16.12 -40.71
CA PRO A 58 -40.16 -16.00 -39.31
C PRO A 58 -39.35 -17.25 -38.95
N ALA A 59 -38.06 -17.04 -38.68
CA ALA A 59 -37.19 -18.11 -38.24
C ALA A 59 -37.85 -18.72 -37.01
N SER A 60 -38.37 -19.93 -37.17
CA SER A 60 -38.90 -20.71 -36.05
C SER A 60 -37.73 -20.90 -35.10
N TYR A 61 -37.70 -20.10 -34.03
CA TYR A 61 -36.70 -20.19 -33.00
C TYR A 61 -36.86 -21.57 -32.38
N ALA A 62 -36.03 -22.51 -32.83
CA ALA A 62 -35.87 -23.78 -32.15
C ALA A 62 -35.56 -23.43 -30.69
N PRO A 63 -36.35 -23.95 -29.72
CA PRO A 63 -36.14 -23.61 -28.32
C PRO A 63 -34.71 -23.98 -27.95
N ALA A 64 -33.90 -22.96 -27.65
CA ALA A 64 -32.50 -23.17 -27.33
C ALA A 64 -32.41 -24.09 -26.10
N PRO A 65 -31.48 -25.06 -26.08
CA PRO A 65 -31.33 -25.95 -24.95
C PRO A 65 -30.99 -25.13 -23.69
N ALA A 66 -31.68 -25.41 -22.59
CA ALA A 66 -31.41 -24.77 -21.32
C ALA A 66 -30.06 -25.23 -20.76
N LEU A 67 -29.24 -24.32 -20.23
CA LEU A 67 -27.90 -24.64 -19.72
C LEU A 67 -27.81 -24.31 -18.22
N CYS A 68 -27.27 -25.23 -17.43
CA CYS A 68 -26.86 -24.93 -16.06
C CYS A 68 -25.45 -24.32 -16.06
N PHE A 69 -25.29 -23.07 -15.67
CA PHE A 69 -23.97 -22.40 -15.64
C PHE A 69 -23.03 -22.95 -14.55
N VAL A 70 -23.59 -23.48 -13.46
CA VAL A 70 -22.81 -24.06 -12.35
C VAL A 70 -22.17 -25.39 -12.76
N CYS A 71 -22.91 -26.23 -13.49
CA CYS A 71 -22.47 -27.57 -13.87
C CYS A 71 -22.05 -27.69 -15.35
N ARG A 72 -22.26 -26.64 -16.15
CA ARG A 72 -22.04 -26.59 -17.61
C ARG A 72 -22.73 -27.71 -18.40
N ARG A 73 -23.87 -28.21 -17.91
CA ARG A 73 -24.69 -29.26 -18.56
C ARG A 73 -25.85 -28.64 -19.34
N LYS A 74 -26.15 -29.21 -20.51
CA LYS A 74 -27.27 -28.86 -21.39
C LYS A 74 -28.49 -29.71 -21.05
N PHE A 75 -29.69 -29.12 -21.14
CA PHE A 75 -30.98 -29.73 -20.87
C PHE A 75 -31.95 -29.44 -22.01
N PRO A 76 -32.85 -30.37 -22.33
CA PRO A 76 -33.80 -30.23 -23.42
C PRO A 76 -34.86 -29.15 -23.15
N ASP A 77 -35.21 -28.92 -21.87
CA ASP A 77 -36.22 -27.97 -21.45
C ASP A 77 -35.89 -27.34 -20.08
N LEU A 78 -36.57 -26.22 -19.77
CA LEU A 78 -36.41 -25.52 -18.50
C LEU A 78 -36.87 -26.38 -17.30
N ARG A 79 -37.82 -27.30 -17.52
CA ARG A 79 -38.32 -28.18 -16.45
C ARG A 79 -37.28 -29.21 -16.03
N ALA A 80 -36.52 -29.79 -16.96
CA ALA A 80 -35.39 -30.66 -16.63
C ALA A 80 -34.26 -29.88 -15.93
N LEU A 81 -33.98 -28.64 -16.37
CA LEU A 81 -33.01 -27.78 -15.70
C LEU A 81 -33.41 -27.52 -14.22
N ARG A 82 -34.65 -27.13 -13.94
CA ARG A 82 -35.13 -26.91 -12.55
C ARG A 82 -35.09 -28.18 -11.70
N LYS A 83 -35.40 -29.33 -12.29
CA LYS A 83 -35.25 -30.64 -11.61
C LYS A 83 -33.78 -30.92 -11.29
N HIS A 84 -32.86 -30.59 -12.20
CA HIS A 84 -31.43 -30.74 -11.96
C HIS A 84 -30.94 -29.85 -10.82
N GLU A 85 -31.30 -28.57 -10.82
CA GLU A 85 -30.93 -27.60 -9.78
C GLU A 85 -31.42 -28.02 -8.39
N SER A 86 -32.64 -28.55 -8.32
CA SER A 86 -33.25 -28.98 -7.05
C SER A 86 -32.75 -30.33 -6.55
N LYS A 87 -32.49 -31.30 -7.42
CA LYS A 87 -32.22 -32.70 -7.02
C LYS A 87 -30.76 -33.13 -7.12
N SER A 88 -29.94 -32.46 -7.93
CA SER A 88 -28.57 -32.90 -8.15
C SER A 88 -27.65 -32.48 -7.00
N GLU A 89 -27.08 -33.46 -6.29
CA GLU A 89 -26.09 -33.22 -5.23
C GLU A 89 -24.83 -32.52 -5.79
N LEU A 90 -24.41 -32.91 -7.00
CA LEU A 90 -23.29 -32.28 -7.70
C LEU A 90 -23.54 -30.78 -7.91
N HIS A 91 -24.76 -30.40 -8.29
CA HIS A 91 -25.13 -28.99 -8.45
C HIS A 91 -25.01 -28.24 -7.12
N ARG A 92 -25.55 -28.80 -6.03
CA ARG A 92 -25.49 -28.18 -4.70
C ARG A 92 -24.05 -28.01 -4.21
N ALA A 93 -23.20 -29.01 -4.42
CA ALA A 93 -21.78 -28.95 -4.04
C ALA A 93 -21.03 -27.85 -4.81
N ASN A 94 -21.22 -27.80 -6.14
CA ASN A 94 -20.59 -26.77 -6.97
C ASN A 94 -21.12 -25.36 -6.65
N ALA A 95 -22.43 -25.21 -6.43
CA ALA A 95 -23.05 -23.94 -6.05
C ALA A 95 -22.51 -23.44 -4.70
N ALA A 96 -22.36 -24.32 -3.71
CA ALA A 96 -21.78 -23.98 -2.42
C ALA A 96 -20.30 -23.54 -2.56
N LYS A 97 -19.51 -24.24 -3.38
CA LYS A 97 -18.13 -23.86 -3.66
C LYS A 97 -18.03 -22.48 -4.33
N LEU A 98 -18.89 -22.22 -5.32
CA LEU A 98 -18.92 -20.94 -6.02
C LEU A 98 -19.27 -19.79 -5.06
N ARG A 99 -20.22 -19.99 -4.15
CA ARG A 99 -20.58 -19.02 -3.11
C ARG A 99 -19.43 -18.70 -2.15
N ARG A 100 -18.68 -19.71 -1.71
CA ARG A 100 -17.51 -19.51 -0.83
C ARG A 100 -16.39 -18.75 -1.54
N ASN A 101 -16.11 -19.10 -2.79
CA ASN A 101 -15.10 -18.41 -3.58
C ASN A 101 -15.47 -16.95 -3.83
N ASN A 102 -16.73 -16.67 -4.18
CA ASN A 102 -17.18 -15.28 -4.34
C ASN A 102 -17.14 -14.52 -3.03
N LYS A 103 -17.51 -15.14 -1.89
CA LYS A 103 -17.45 -14.45 -0.59
C LYS A 103 -16.02 -14.03 -0.24
N LYS A 104 -15.04 -14.91 -0.42
CA LYS A 104 -13.64 -14.58 -0.15
C LYS A 104 -13.14 -13.38 -0.98
N ALA A 105 -13.60 -13.24 -2.22
CA ALA A 105 -13.20 -12.14 -3.08
C ALA A 105 -13.69 -10.74 -2.63
N TYR A 106 -14.57 -10.64 -1.63
CA TYR A 106 -15.06 -9.36 -1.11
C TYR A 106 -14.65 -9.09 0.35
N ASP A 107 -14.14 -10.11 1.07
CA ASP A 107 -13.72 -9.94 2.46
C ASP A 107 -12.22 -9.51 2.57
N ASP A 108 -11.46 -9.55 1.47
CA ASP A 108 -10.04 -9.14 1.39
C ASP A 108 -9.86 -7.66 0.92
N ASP A 109 -10.94 -6.90 0.66
CA ASP A 109 -10.90 -5.49 0.19
C ASP A 109 -11.35 -4.47 1.26
N ASP A 110 -11.54 -4.87 2.51
CA ASP A 110 -11.83 -3.98 3.66
C ASP A 110 -10.57 -3.73 4.52
N ASP A 111 -9.40 -3.69 3.87
CA ASP A 111 -8.17 -3.22 4.49
C ASP A 111 -8.18 -1.68 4.57
N GLY A 112 -8.92 -1.16 5.55
CA GLY A 112 -8.65 0.08 6.28
C GLY A 112 -7.76 1.16 5.66
N ASP A 113 -8.06 1.64 4.46
CA ASP A 113 -7.37 2.76 3.78
C ASP A 113 -7.72 4.15 4.40
N GLY A 114 -8.20 4.18 5.65
CA GLY A 114 -8.72 5.37 6.31
C GLY A 114 -7.85 5.96 7.43
N ASP A 115 -6.80 5.26 7.88
CA ASP A 115 -5.96 5.71 8.99
C ASP A 115 -4.64 6.39 8.53
N ASP A 116 -4.25 6.23 7.27
CA ASP A 116 -3.00 6.81 6.74
C ASP A 116 -3.04 8.35 6.67
N ASP A 117 -4.18 8.92 6.25
CA ASP A 117 -4.36 10.38 6.18
C ASP A 117 -4.24 11.04 7.57
N ARG A 118 -4.74 10.38 8.61
CA ARG A 118 -4.69 10.90 9.97
C ARG A 118 -3.26 10.89 10.51
N HIS A 119 -2.52 9.79 10.30
CA HIS A 119 -1.14 9.69 10.76
C HIS A 119 -0.22 10.66 10.02
N GLN A 120 -0.48 10.92 8.73
CA GLN A 120 0.27 11.91 7.96
C GLN A 120 0.03 13.33 8.47
N ARG A 121 -1.21 13.69 8.78
CA ARG A 121 -1.55 15.00 9.34
C ARG A 121 -0.93 15.23 10.72
N GLU A 122 -0.94 14.23 11.60
CA GLU A 122 -0.30 14.33 12.92
C GLU A 122 1.23 14.53 12.81
N LYS A 123 1.86 13.85 11.85
CA LYS A 123 3.31 14.00 11.58
C LYS A 123 3.67 15.40 11.07
N GLU A 124 2.83 15.98 10.21
CA GLU A 124 3.03 17.35 9.71
C GLU A 124 2.84 18.39 10.83
N GLU A 125 1.83 18.20 11.70
CA GLU A 125 1.61 19.07 12.86
C GLU A 125 2.77 19.02 13.86
N GLU A 126 3.32 17.83 14.13
CA GLU A 126 4.51 17.70 14.99
C GLU A 126 5.74 18.37 14.37
N GLY A 127 5.93 18.24 13.05
CA GLY A 127 6.99 18.94 12.31
C GLY A 127 6.87 20.46 12.42
N ALA A 128 5.66 21.01 12.23
CA ALA A 128 5.40 22.44 12.34
C ALA A 128 5.63 22.96 13.77
N ARG A 129 5.20 22.21 14.79
CA ARG A 129 5.43 22.56 16.21
C ARG A 129 6.91 22.54 16.56
N GLY A 130 7.68 21.59 16.04
CA GLY A 130 9.13 21.54 16.20
C GLY A 130 9.84 22.74 15.58
N ALA A 131 9.46 23.11 14.35
CA ALA A 131 9.99 24.28 13.67
C ALA A 131 9.69 25.59 14.43
N ALA A 132 8.47 25.76 14.93
CA ALA A 132 8.08 26.93 15.72
C ALA A 132 8.88 27.07 17.01
N ARG A 133 9.12 25.95 17.73
CA ARG A 133 9.98 25.96 18.94
C ARG A 133 11.41 26.38 18.62
N SER A 134 12.00 25.83 17.54
CA SER A 134 13.35 26.19 17.12
C SER A 134 13.46 27.67 16.70
N ALA A 135 12.44 28.21 16.04
CA ALA A 135 12.40 29.62 15.66
C ALA A 135 12.36 30.55 16.89
N LEU A 136 11.54 30.19 17.88
CA LEU A 136 11.42 30.95 19.14
C LEU A 136 12.72 30.93 19.93
N GLU A 137 13.40 29.78 20.02
CA GLU A 137 14.70 29.66 20.66
C GLU A 137 15.77 30.53 19.96
N LYS A 138 15.80 30.54 18.63
CA LYS A 138 16.69 31.43 17.85
C LYS A 138 16.39 32.91 18.11
N GLN A 139 15.12 33.28 18.24
CA GLN A 139 14.71 34.66 18.55
C GLN A 139 15.16 35.07 19.96
N GLN A 140 14.99 34.20 20.95
CA GLN A 140 15.48 34.44 22.31
C GLN A 140 16.99 34.64 22.34
N ARG A 141 17.74 33.76 21.66
CA ARG A 141 19.20 33.89 21.55
C ARG A 141 19.64 35.19 20.87
N ARG A 142 18.91 35.65 19.85
CA ARG A 142 19.17 36.94 19.18
C ARG A 142 18.97 38.13 20.12
N LEU A 143 17.88 38.12 20.91
CA LEU A 143 17.61 39.16 21.90
C LEU A 143 18.65 39.19 23.03
N GLU A 144 19.07 38.02 23.49
CA GLU A 144 20.13 37.90 24.51
C GLU A 144 21.46 38.47 24.00
N LEU A 145 21.84 38.15 22.76
CA LEU A 145 23.07 38.66 22.16
C LEU A 145 23.00 40.19 21.95
N GLU A 146 21.83 40.73 21.59
CA GLU A 146 21.63 42.18 21.52
C GLU A 146 21.77 42.85 22.89
N ARG A 147 21.21 42.26 23.94
CA ARG A 147 21.36 42.74 25.31
C ARG A 147 22.83 42.76 25.73
N GLN A 148 23.56 41.66 25.50
CA GLN A 148 25.00 41.60 25.78
C GLN A 148 25.78 42.68 25.02
N ARG A 149 25.42 42.97 23.77
CA ARG A 149 26.06 44.03 22.99
C ARG A 149 25.82 45.41 23.61
N ARG A 150 24.62 45.69 24.13
CA ARG A 150 24.33 46.95 24.86
C ARG A 150 25.13 47.04 26.14
N GLU A 151 25.15 45.99 26.96
CA GLU A 151 25.93 45.93 28.20
C GLU A 151 27.44 46.11 27.94
N ASN A 152 27.97 45.51 26.86
CA ASN A 152 29.35 45.69 26.46
C ASN A 152 29.66 47.12 25.98
N ASN A 153 28.73 47.73 25.24
CA ASN A 153 28.86 49.13 24.81
C ASN A 153 28.84 50.09 26.01
N GLU A 154 27.92 49.89 26.97
CA GLU A 154 27.87 50.66 28.22
C GLU A 154 29.15 50.53 29.05
N LYS A 155 29.69 49.31 29.19
CA LYS A 155 30.98 49.08 29.86
C LYS A 155 32.13 49.79 29.15
N ALA A 156 32.17 49.74 27.82
CA ALA A 156 33.19 50.46 27.05
C ALA A 156 33.10 51.98 27.27
N ALA A 157 31.88 52.53 27.28
CA ALA A 157 31.66 53.95 27.55
C ALA A 157 32.09 54.37 28.97
N LEU A 158 31.88 53.51 29.97
CA LEU A 158 32.37 53.75 31.34
C LEU A 158 33.89 53.75 31.42
N LEU A 159 34.56 52.82 30.72
CA LEU A 159 36.02 52.78 30.66
C LEU A 159 36.62 54.02 29.99
N GLU A 160 36.01 54.49 28.90
CA GLU A 160 36.41 55.75 28.25
C GLU A 160 36.27 56.95 29.19
N ARG A 161 35.14 57.05 29.92
CA ARG A 161 34.94 58.11 30.91
C ARG A 161 35.98 58.08 32.04
N GLY A 162 36.49 56.90 32.40
CA GLY A 162 37.53 56.73 33.42
C GLY A 162 38.93 57.18 32.98
N ARG A 163 39.24 57.13 31.68
CA ARG A 163 40.57 57.48 31.16
C ARG A 163 40.80 58.99 30.98
N GLY A 164 39.75 59.77 30.71
CA GLY A 164 39.88 61.21 30.43
C GLY A 164 40.12 62.14 31.63
N ARG A 165 40.50 61.63 32.82
CA ARG A 165 40.65 62.45 34.04
C ARG A 165 42.06 62.51 34.64
N SER A 166 43.05 61.79 34.11
CA SER A 166 44.39 61.70 34.73
C SER A 166 45.51 62.50 34.05
N ASP A 167 45.30 63.12 32.89
CA ASP A 167 46.39 63.77 32.13
C ASP A 167 46.45 65.31 32.30
N GLY A 168 45.68 65.90 33.22
CA GLY A 168 45.44 67.35 33.24
C GLY A 168 46.09 68.19 34.34
N ASP A 169 46.66 67.61 35.40
CA ASP A 169 46.96 68.38 36.63
C ASP A 169 48.33 68.08 37.28
N GLU A 170 49.33 67.71 36.46
CA GLU A 170 50.75 67.78 36.86
C GLU A 170 51.49 68.87 36.07
N ALA A 171 50.87 70.05 35.94
CA ALA A 171 51.64 71.28 35.83
C ALA A 171 52.26 71.59 37.20
N PHE A 172 53.17 70.71 37.66
CA PHE A 172 54.02 70.99 38.81
C PHE A 172 54.95 72.12 38.39
N VAL A 173 54.54 73.33 38.78
CA VAL A 173 55.28 74.57 38.66
C VAL A 173 56.62 74.40 39.37
N PHE A 174 57.66 74.00 38.63
CA PHE A 174 59.04 74.13 39.06
C PHE A 174 59.41 75.62 38.95
N GLY A 175 58.92 76.40 39.92
CA GLY A 175 59.32 77.78 40.13
C GLY A 175 60.76 77.79 40.62
N GLY A 176 61.69 78.15 39.73
CA GLY A 176 63.05 78.49 40.10
C GLY A 176 63.08 79.71 41.01
N GLY A 177 63.61 79.54 42.21
CA GLY A 177 64.04 80.63 43.09
C GLY A 177 65.54 80.87 42.92
N ALA A 178 65.89 82.11 42.58
CA ALA A 178 67.24 82.66 42.56
C ALA A 178 67.62 83.23 43.93
#